data_AF-A0A1S4W6Z2-F1
#
_entry.id   AF-A0A1S4W6Z2-F1
#
_cell.length_a   1.000
_cell.length_b   1.000
_cell.length_c   1.000
_cell.angle_alpha   90.00
_cell.angle_beta   90.00
_cell.angle_gamma   90.00
#
_symmetry.space_group_name_H-M   'P 1'
#
loop_
_entity.id
_entity.type
_entity.pdbx_description
1 polymer ?
#
loop_
_entity_poly.entity_id
_entity_poly.type
_entity_poly.pdbx_seq_one_letter_code
_entity_poly.pdbx_strand_id
1 'polypeptide(L)' 'MTTPNDVARHAAGPDPDEVRSQVQALLGQLDSSASLGDTETELDLEAQAQVLEQAHDVLVRALESAEQG' A
#
# COMPACT_ATOMS: atom_id res chain seq x y z
N MET A 1 -23.04 6.32 -16.71
CA MET A 1 -23.79 5.08 -16.41
C MET A 1 -22.79 3.94 -16.43
N THR A 2 -22.27 3.56 -15.27
CA THR A 2 -21.47 2.34 -15.14
C THR A 2 -22.42 1.16 -15.27
N THR A 3 -22.18 0.26 -16.21
CA THR A 3 -23.04 -0.90 -16.46
C THR A 3 -22.92 -1.90 -15.31
N PRO A 4 -23.95 -2.74 -15.06
CA PRO A 4 -23.92 -3.74 -13.98
C PRO A 4 -22.74 -4.73 -14.08
N ASN A 5 -22.18 -4.89 -15.28
CA ASN A 5 -21.05 -5.78 -15.58
C ASN A 5 -19.69 -5.19 -15.12
N ASP A 6 -19.57 -3.87 -15.03
CA ASP A 6 -18.35 -3.17 -14.59
C ASP A 6 -18.18 -3.21 -13.06
N VAL A 7 -19.31 -3.23 -12.34
CA VAL A 7 -19.38 -3.46 -10.88
C VAL A 7 -19.08 -4.93 -10.54
N ALA A 8 -19.51 -5.87 -11.39
CA ALA A 8 -19.22 -7.29 -11.22
C ALA A 8 -17.74 -7.65 -11.49
N ARG A 9 -17.04 -6.84 -12.28
CA ARG A 9 -15.60 -6.97 -12.54
C ARG A 9 -14.72 -6.38 -11.42
N HIS A 10 -15.24 -5.38 -10.70
CA HIS A 10 -14.68 -4.95 -9.41
C HIS A 10 -14.84 -6.01 -8.30
N ALA A 11 -15.67 -7.04 -8.51
CA ALA A 11 -15.97 -8.04 -7.47
C ALA A 11 -15.04 -9.25 -7.45
N ALA A 12 -14.04 -9.31 -8.33
CA ALA A 12 -13.13 -10.46 -8.46
C ALA A 12 -11.75 -10.23 -7.82
N GLY A 13 -11.35 -8.97 -7.59
CA GLY A 13 -10.09 -8.59 -6.96
C GLY A 13 -10.29 -7.57 -5.83
N PRO A 14 -9.25 -7.25 -5.06
CA PRO A 14 -9.32 -6.29 -3.98
C PRO A 14 -9.60 -4.88 -4.52
N ASP A 15 -10.38 -4.10 -3.77
CA ASP A 15 -10.77 -2.76 -4.18
C ASP A 15 -9.52 -1.85 -4.31
N PRO A 16 -9.31 -1.21 -5.46
CA PRO A 16 -8.09 -0.45 -5.70
C PRO A 16 -8.00 0.82 -4.84
N ASP A 17 -9.12 1.41 -4.40
CA ASP A 17 -9.14 2.53 -3.45
C ASP A 17 -8.74 2.07 -2.05
N GLU A 18 -9.18 0.90 -1.61
CA GLU A 18 -8.77 0.31 -0.33
C GLU A 18 -7.26 0.00 -0.30
N VAL A 19 -6.72 -0.55 -1.39
CA VAL A 19 -5.28 -0.83 -1.53
C VAL A 19 -4.48 0.48 -1.50
N ARG A 20 -4.93 1.51 -2.25
CA ARG A 20 -4.30 2.84 -2.23
C ARG A 20 -4.31 3.46 -0.84
N SER A 21 -5.43 3.37 -0.12
CA SER A 21 -5.55 3.91 1.23
C SER A 21 -4.59 3.23 2.21
N GLN A 22 -4.42 1.90 2.11
CA GLN A 22 -3.49 1.15 2.96
C GLN A 22 -2.03 1.53 2.68
N VAL A 23 -1.64 1.60 1.41
CA VAL A 23 -0.30 2.03 1.01
C VAL A 23 -0.02 3.47 1.47
N GLN A 24 -0.99 4.37 1.32
CA GLN A 24 -0.83 5.76 1.76
C GLN A 24 -0.66 5.87 3.28
N ALA A 25 -1.35 5.04 4.07
CA ALA A 25 -1.18 4.99 5.52
C ALA A 25 0.20 4.46 5.92
N LEU A 26 0.77 3.51 5.16
CA LEU A 26 2.14 3.02 5.37
C LEU A 26 3.17 4.11 5.04
N LEU A 27 3.03 4.76 3.88
CA LEU A 27 3.96 5.83 3.47
C LEU A 27 3.89 7.06 4.38
N GLY A 28 2.72 7.40 4.94
CA GLY A 28 2.59 8.50 5.90
C GLY A 28 3.39 8.28 7.20
N GLN A 29 3.75 7.04 7.53
CA GLN A 29 4.65 6.74 8.65
C GLN A 29 6.10 7.16 8.35
N LEU A 30 6.52 7.07 7.08
CA LEU A 30 7.81 7.54 6.60
C LEU A 30 7.91 9.07 6.62
N ASP A 31 6.85 9.75 6.17
CA ASP A 31 6.80 11.22 6.21
C ASP A 31 6.87 11.73 7.66
N SER A 32 6.26 10.99 8.60
CA SER A 32 6.29 11.30 10.03
C SER A 32 7.66 11.08 10.65
N SER A 33 8.37 10.00 10.29
CA SER A 33 9.74 9.73 10.78
C SER A 33 10.76 10.71 10.19
N ALA A 34 10.65 11.02 8.90
CA ALA A 34 11.49 12.03 8.23
C ALA A 34 11.33 13.43 8.85
N SER A 35 10.15 13.77 9.39
CA SER A 35 9.89 15.06 10.05
C SER A 35 10.48 15.16 11.47
N LEU A 36 10.84 14.05 12.13
CA LEU A 36 11.28 14.04 13.53
C LEU A 36 12.80 14.18 13.72
N GLY A 37 13.57 14.20 12.62
CA GLY A 37 14.93 14.76 12.58
C GLY A 37 16.07 13.75 12.78
N ASP A 38 16.77 13.46 11.68
CA ASP A 38 18.23 13.28 11.45
C ASP A 38 19.18 12.73 12.54
N THR A 39 18.69 12.13 13.62
CA THR A 39 19.54 11.85 14.79
C THR A 39 19.97 10.38 14.93
N GLU A 40 19.39 9.44 14.15
CA GLU A 40 19.71 7.99 14.23
C GLU A 40 19.69 7.33 12.83
N THR A 41 20.66 7.71 11.99
CA THR A 41 20.67 7.50 10.52
C THR A 41 20.75 6.06 10.00
N GLU A 42 21.07 5.05 10.82
CA GLU A 42 21.05 3.63 10.38
C GLU A 42 19.78 2.87 10.85
N LEU A 43 19.32 3.12 12.08
CA LEU A 43 18.10 2.49 12.61
C LEU A 43 16.84 3.05 11.93
N ASP A 44 16.85 4.33 11.55
CA ASP A 44 15.78 4.95 10.78
C ASP A 44 15.69 4.38 9.35
N LEU A 45 16.83 4.11 8.70
CA LEU A 45 16.83 3.50 7.36
C LEU A 45 16.27 2.08 7.34
N GLU A 46 16.61 1.24 8.33
CA GLU A 46 16.03 -0.10 8.46
C GLU A 46 14.52 -0.02 8.69
N ALA A 47 14.06 0.89 9.56
CA ALA A 47 12.64 1.11 9.80
C ALA A 47 11.91 1.60 8.54
N GLN A 48 12.52 2.51 7.77
CA GLN A 48 11.97 2.98 6.51
C GLN A 48 11.91 1.87 5.45
N ALA A 49 12.96 1.05 5.35
CA ALA A 49 13.00 -0.10 4.44
C ALA A 49 11.90 -1.11 4.77
N GLN A 50 11.67 -1.39 6.06
CA GLN A 50 10.61 -2.29 6.50
C GLN A 50 9.22 -1.80 6.12
N VAL A 51 8.95 -0.50 6.26
CA VAL A 51 7.65 0.10 5.88
C VAL A 51 7.45 0.08 4.36
N LEU A 52 8.51 0.29 3.57
CA LEU A 52 8.46 0.17 2.12
C LEU A 52 8.21 -1.28 1.67
N GLU A 53 8.85 -2.26 2.31
CA GLU A 53 8.58 -3.68 2.07
C GLU A 53 7.11 -4.03 2.36
N GLN A 54 6.56 -3.53 3.48
CA GLN A 54 5.15 -3.74 3.82
C GLN A 54 4.20 -3.12 2.78
N ALA A 55 4.50 -1.92 2.29
CA ALA A 55 3.70 -1.27 1.25
C ALA A 55 3.76 -2.07 -0.06
N HIS A 56 4.93 -2.60 -0.40
CA HIS A 56 5.11 -3.46 -1.56
C HIS A 56 4.34 -4.78 -1.43
N ASP A 57 4.37 -5.44 -0.28
CA ASP A 57 3.62 -6.66 0.00
C ASP A 57 2.11 -6.49 -0.19
N VAL A 58 1.57 -5.35 0.25
CA VAL A 58 0.15 -5.01 0.04
C VAL A 58 -0.18 -4.93 -1.45
N LEU A 59 0.70 -4.29 -2.25
CA LEU A 59 0.52 -4.18 -3.70
C LEU A 59 0.64 -5.53 -4.40
N VAL A 60 1.60 -6.37 -4.01
CA VAL A 60 1.80 -7.70 -4.60
C VAL A 60 0.59 -8.59 -4.31
N ARG A 61 0.14 -8.66 -3.05
CA ARG A 61 -1.05 -9.45 -2.68
C ARG A 61 -2.30 -8.95 -3.39
N ALA A 62 -2.41 -7.63 -3.56
CA ALA A 62 -3.52 -7.05 -4.30
C ALA A 62 -3.52 -7.47 -5.77
N LEU A 63 -2.35 -7.46 -6.41
CA LEU A 63 -2.16 -7.90 -7.78
C LEU A 63 -2.45 -9.40 -7.93
N GLU A 64 -1.85 -10.25 -7.07
CA GLU A 64 -2.07 -11.70 -7.09
C GLU A 64 -3.55 -12.05 -6.90
N SER A 65 -4.26 -11.36 -6.01
CA SER A 65 -5.68 -11.57 -5.79
C SER A 65 -6.54 -11.09 -6.97
N ALA A 66 -6.12 -10.05 -7.67
CA ALA A 66 -6.80 -9.60 -8.89
C ALA A 66 -6.56 -10.54 -10.08
N GLU A 67 -5.42 -11.24 -10.11
CA GLU A 67 -5.10 -12.25 -11.14
C GLU A 67 -5.81 -13.59 -10.91
N GLN A 68 -6.21 -13.88 -9.67
CA GLN A 68 -6.88 -15.14 -9.28
C GLN A 68 -8.41 -15.11 -9.38
N GLY A 69 -9.02 -13.93 -9.50
CA GLY A 69 -10.48 -13.73 -9.61
C GLY A 69 -10.98 -13.59 -11.05
#